data_AF-A0A4P5UC23-F1
#
_entry.id   AF-A0A4P5UC23-F1
#
_cell.length_a   1.000
_cell.length_b   1.000
_cell.length_c   1.000
_cell.angle_alpha   90.00
_cell.angle_beta   90.00
_cell.angle_gamma   90.00
#
_symmetry.space_group_name_H-M   'P 1'
#
loop_
_entity.id
_entity.type
_entity.pdbx_description
1 polymer ?
#
loop_
_entity_poly.entity_id
_entity_poly.type
_entity_poly.pdbx_seq_one_letter_code
_entity_poly.pdbx_strand_id
1 'polypeptide(L)'
;MAGLYILLDPVSTFIKIGRASDLETRLANLRTANPWLQLVQWFETPHEALVESYVHARLVAYRREGEFFAVPAETASQEVADILALLATKPDKAQVEEARRLEVLLEPRDPSDTELALMQQIVDLRAKIKTCEVQDQILSEKLMVSLGQSKGLTGWASFNGSQTVRFDASQFQQDHPDLAQGYLRTTYSRTLKIRPGMA
;
A
#
# COMPACT_ATOMS: atom_id res chain seq x y z
N MET A 1 1.32 -22.70 -0.40
CA MET A 1 0.55 -21.48 -0.76
C MET A 1 1.42 -20.27 -0.50
N ALA A 2 1.10 -19.11 -1.09
CA ALA A 2 1.83 -17.89 -0.79
C ALA A 2 1.56 -17.38 0.63
N GLY A 3 2.46 -16.58 1.17
CA GLY A 3 2.35 -16.07 2.52
C GLY A 3 3.56 -15.26 2.98
N LEU A 4 3.55 -14.92 4.27
CA LEU A 4 4.58 -14.15 4.95
C LEU A 4 5.36 -15.03 5.93
N TYR A 5 6.69 -14.91 5.95
CA TYR A 5 7.54 -15.54 6.95
C TYR A 5 8.17 -14.50 7.87
N ILE A 6 8.43 -14.93 9.10
CA ILE A 6 9.31 -14.26 10.05
C ILE A 6 10.45 -15.22 10.35
N LEU A 7 11.67 -14.77 10.09
CA LEU A 7 12.90 -15.49 10.43
C LEU A 7 13.62 -14.74 11.54
N LEU A 8 14.26 -15.48 12.46
CA LEU A 8 15.19 -14.95 13.43
C LEU A 8 16.61 -15.22 12.95
N ASP A 9 17.45 -14.18 12.96
CA ASP A 9 18.90 -14.35 12.92
C ASP A 9 19.42 -14.47 14.37
N PRO A 10 19.90 -15.65 14.80
CA PRO A 10 20.33 -15.86 16.19
C PRO A 10 21.60 -15.09 16.53
N VAL A 11 22.36 -14.61 15.54
CA VAL A 11 23.60 -13.85 15.78
C VAL A 11 23.29 -12.39 16.08
N SER A 12 22.52 -11.74 15.21
CA SER A 12 22.15 -10.34 15.37
C SER A 12 20.92 -10.13 16.27
N THR A 13 20.17 -11.19 16.56
CA THR A 13 18.83 -11.17 17.18
C THR A 13 17.78 -10.40 16.39
N PHE A 14 18.12 -9.95 15.17
CA PHE A 14 17.17 -9.28 14.29
C PHE A 14 16.24 -10.27 13.64
N ILE A 15 15.03 -9.81 13.35
CA ILE A 15 14.08 -10.58 12.58
C ILE A 15 14.11 -10.15 11.12
N LYS A 16 13.95 -11.10 10.22
CA LYS A 16 13.72 -10.86 8.80
C LYS A 16 12.27 -11.15 8.48
N ILE A 17 11.59 -10.16 7.90
CA ILE A 17 10.19 -10.27 7.50
C ILE A 17 10.15 -10.22 5.97
N GLY A 18 9.61 -11.25 5.35
CA GLY A 18 9.43 -11.26 3.90
C GLY A 18 8.35 -12.21 3.44
N ARG A 19 8.04 -12.17 2.15
CA ARG A 19 7.05 -13.06 1.53
C ARG A 19 7.66 -14.19 0.71
N ALA A 20 6.89 -15.25 0.52
CA ALA A 20 7.23 -16.35 -0.37
C ALA A 20 5.97 -16.90 -1.05
N SER A 21 6.10 -17.37 -2.30
CA SER A 21 5.09 -18.22 -2.94
C SER A 21 5.22 -19.69 -2.51
N ASP A 22 6.45 -20.09 -2.19
CA ASP A 22 6.84 -21.41 -1.69
C ASP A 22 7.87 -21.21 -0.56
N LEU A 23 7.48 -21.58 0.66
CA LEU A 23 8.30 -21.33 1.84
C LEU A 23 9.59 -22.14 1.81
N GLU A 24 9.53 -23.44 1.50
CA GLU A 24 10.68 -24.33 1.57
C GLU A 24 11.79 -23.91 0.60
N THR A 25 11.43 -23.65 -0.66
CA THR A 25 12.35 -23.16 -1.69
C THR A 25 12.94 -21.81 -1.29
N ARG A 26 12.13 -20.92 -0.71
CA ARG A 26 12.61 -19.61 -0.25
C ARG A 26 13.59 -19.75 0.90
N LEU A 27 13.31 -20.60 1.89
CA LEU A 27 14.19 -20.87 3.03
C LEU A 27 15.51 -21.48 2.58
N ALA A 28 15.49 -22.45 1.66
CA ALA A 28 16.70 -23.05 1.09
C ALA A 28 17.59 -21.98 0.45
N ASN A 29 17.01 -21.11 -0.38
CA ASN A 29 17.76 -20.02 -1.04
C ASN A 29 18.33 -19.00 -0.05
N LEU A 30 17.58 -18.62 0.98
CA LEU A 30 18.05 -17.66 1.99
C LEU A 30 19.20 -18.25 2.83
N ARG A 31 19.12 -19.55 3.14
CA ARG A 31 20.14 -20.25 3.94
C ARG A 31 21.46 -20.46 3.20
N THR A 32 21.48 -20.38 1.87
CA THR A 32 22.72 -20.34 1.10
C THR A 32 23.60 -19.14 1.49
N ALA A 33 22.98 -17.99 1.78
CA ALA A 33 23.69 -16.77 2.18
C ALA A 33 23.84 -16.65 3.71
N ASN A 34 22.81 -17.02 4.47
CA ASN A 34 22.84 -17.04 5.94
C ASN A 34 22.24 -18.36 6.47
N PRO A 35 23.07 -19.38 6.73
CA PRO A 35 22.58 -20.71 7.11
C PRO A 35 21.91 -20.76 8.48
N TRP A 36 22.10 -19.74 9.32
CA TRP A 36 21.63 -19.72 10.70
C TRP A 36 20.21 -19.19 10.85
N LEU A 37 19.57 -18.72 9.78
CA LEU A 37 18.20 -18.20 9.85
C LEU A 37 17.21 -19.28 10.31
N GLN A 38 16.50 -18.98 11.40
CA GLN A 38 15.51 -19.84 12.02
C GLN A 38 14.11 -19.35 11.70
N LEU A 39 13.23 -20.22 11.19
CA LEU A 39 11.84 -19.87 10.97
C LEU A 39 11.15 -19.73 12.33
N VAL A 40 10.62 -18.54 12.60
CA VAL A 40 9.79 -18.28 13.78
C VAL A 40 8.34 -18.60 13.45
N GLN A 41 7.83 -18.02 12.37
CA GLN A 41 6.42 -18.17 12.01
C GLN A 41 6.19 -18.00 10.51
N TRP A 42 5.17 -18.71 10.02
CA TRP A 42 4.66 -18.64 8.66
C TRP A 42 3.16 -18.30 8.69
N PHE A 43 2.75 -17.35 7.86
CA PHE A 43 1.37 -16.88 7.74
C PHE A 43 0.89 -17.04 6.30
N GLU A 44 0.05 -18.03 6.05
CA GLU A 44 -0.56 -18.23 4.73
C GLU A 44 -1.61 -17.16 4.44
N THR A 45 -1.49 -16.50 3.30
CA THR A 45 -2.44 -15.47 2.87
C THR A 45 -2.32 -15.20 1.38
N PRO A 46 -3.43 -14.96 0.66
CA PRO A 46 -3.41 -14.49 -0.73
C PRO A 46 -3.12 -12.98 -0.84
N HIS A 47 -2.81 -12.33 0.28
CA HIS A 47 -2.55 -10.89 0.37
C HIS A 47 -1.11 -10.60 0.84
N GLU A 48 -0.17 -11.50 0.56
CA GLU A 48 1.18 -11.48 1.11
C GLU A 48 1.93 -10.18 0.81
N ALA A 49 1.76 -9.62 -0.40
CA ALA A 49 2.40 -8.35 -0.77
C ALA A 49 1.85 -7.15 0.01
N LEU A 50 0.55 -7.12 0.30
CA LEU A 50 -0.09 -6.04 1.06
C LEU A 50 0.27 -6.15 2.55
N VAL A 51 0.24 -7.37 3.09
CA VAL A 51 0.64 -7.65 4.48
C VAL A 51 2.11 -7.29 4.70
N GLU A 52 3.01 -7.68 3.79
CA GLU A 52 4.43 -7.33 3.84
C GLU A 52 4.64 -5.81 3.88
N SER A 53 4.03 -5.11 2.92
CA SER A 53 4.13 -3.64 2.81
C SER A 53 3.63 -2.94 4.09
N TYR A 54 2.48 -3.39 4.63
CA TYR A 54 1.92 -2.85 5.85
C TYR A 54 2.86 -3.03 7.05
N VAL A 55 3.34 -4.26 7.27
CA VAL A 55 4.21 -4.59 8.42
C VAL A 55 5.56 -3.88 8.31
N HIS A 56 6.12 -3.80 7.10
CA HIS A 56 7.35 -3.04 6.83
C HIS A 56 7.18 -1.55 7.14
N ALA A 57 6.04 -0.96 6.77
CA ALA A 57 5.73 0.43 7.09
C ALA A 57 5.54 0.66 8.60
N ARG A 58 4.84 -0.25 9.28
CA ARG A 58 4.62 -0.20 10.74
C ARG A 58 5.93 -0.28 11.53
N LEU A 59 6.86 -1.10 11.07
CA LEU A 59 8.14 -1.35 11.75
C LEU A 59 9.31 -0.55 11.16
N VAL A 60 9.05 0.44 10.30
CA VAL A 60 10.11 1.16 9.57
C VAL A 60 11.15 1.82 10.49
N ALA A 61 10.72 2.31 11.66
CA ALA A 61 11.62 2.92 12.65
C ALA A 61 12.64 1.93 13.25
N TYR A 62 12.34 0.64 13.17
CA TYR A 62 13.19 -0.45 13.67
C TYR A 62 13.95 -1.17 12.56
N ARG A 63 13.76 -0.76 11.29
CA ARG A 63 14.50 -1.33 10.15
C ARG A 63 16.00 -1.06 10.33
N ARG A 64 16.82 -2.05 9.96
CA ARG A 64 18.28 -1.97 9.99
C ARG A 64 18.84 -1.98 8.58
N GLU A 65 18.85 -3.15 7.96
CA GLU A 65 19.33 -3.32 6.59
C GLU A 65 18.37 -4.22 5.82
N GLY A 66 18.02 -3.82 4.60
CA GLY A 66 17.08 -4.54 3.75
C GLY A 66 15.76 -4.84 4.47
N GLU A 67 15.51 -6.13 4.70
CA GLU A 67 14.29 -6.68 5.32
C GLU A 67 14.49 -7.07 6.79
N PHE A 68 15.57 -6.63 7.44
CA PHE A 68 15.86 -6.92 8.84
C PHE A 68 15.38 -5.80 9.78
N PHE A 69 14.79 -6.19 10.89
CA PHE A 69 14.20 -5.31 11.89
C PHE A 69 14.68 -5.67 13.31
N ALA A 70 14.99 -4.64 14.10
CA ALA A 70 15.41 -4.77 15.49
C ALA A 70 14.19 -4.70 16.43
N VAL A 71 13.31 -5.70 16.35
CA VAL A 71 12.16 -5.88 17.24
C VAL A 71 12.03 -7.35 17.66
N PRO A 72 11.39 -7.65 18.80
CA PRO A 72 11.05 -9.01 19.18
C PRO A 72 10.18 -9.69 18.11
N ALA A 73 10.34 -11.00 17.95
CA ALA A 73 9.59 -11.74 16.95
C ALA A 73 8.09 -11.74 17.25
N GLU A 74 7.72 -11.73 18.52
CA GLU A 74 6.34 -11.62 19.00
C GLU A 74 5.68 -10.31 18.54
N THR A 75 6.43 -9.20 18.58
CA THR A 75 5.94 -7.90 18.09
C THR A 75 5.64 -7.95 16.61
N ALA A 76 6.55 -8.52 15.80
CA ALA A 76 6.29 -8.65 14.37
C ALA A 76 5.14 -9.60 14.07
N SER A 77 5.08 -10.76 14.73
CA SER A 77 3.97 -11.70 14.61
C SER A 77 2.63 -11.05 14.94
N GLN A 78 2.58 -10.18 15.96
CA GLN A 78 1.37 -9.45 16.31
C GLN A 78 0.97 -8.46 15.21
N GLU A 79 1.91 -7.69 14.66
CA GLU A 79 1.60 -6.77 13.55
C GLU A 79 1.09 -7.50 12.30
N VAL A 80 1.59 -8.72 12.03
CA VAL A 80 1.04 -9.58 10.96
C VAL A 80 -0.37 -10.06 11.30
N ALA A 81 -0.59 -10.52 12.53
CA ALA A 81 -1.90 -11.00 12.98
C ALA A 81 -2.96 -9.89 12.92
N ASP A 82 -2.62 -8.67 13.33
CA ASP A 82 -3.53 -7.52 13.35
C ASP A 82 -4.01 -7.16 11.94
N ILE A 83 -3.09 -7.09 10.96
CA ILE A 83 -3.49 -6.79 9.57
C ILE A 83 -4.28 -7.94 8.95
N LEU A 84 -3.96 -9.20 9.25
CA LEU A 84 -4.74 -10.34 8.80
C LEU A 84 -6.15 -10.34 9.39
N ALA A 85 -6.31 -9.98 10.66
CA ALA A 85 -7.61 -9.82 11.30
C ALA A 85 -8.43 -8.70 10.63
N LEU A 86 -7.81 -7.56 10.31
CA LEU A 86 -8.47 -6.48 9.56
C LEU A 86 -8.85 -6.91 8.14
N LEU A 87 -7.99 -7.68 7.46
CA LEU A 87 -8.30 -8.20 6.12
C LEU A 87 -9.47 -9.20 6.15
N ALA A 88 -9.63 -9.96 7.24
CA ALA A 88 -10.76 -10.87 7.41
C ALA A 88 -12.12 -10.14 7.47
N THR A 89 -12.15 -8.84 7.81
CA THR A 89 -13.38 -8.02 7.80
C THR A 89 -13.68 -7.42 6.42
N LYS A 90 -12.82 -7.62 5.42
CA LYS A 90 -13.01 -7.09 4.08
C LYS A 90 -14.18 -7.82 3.39
N PRO A 91 -15.10 -7.11 2.72
CA PRO A 91 -16.10 -7.77 1.87
C PRO A 91 -15.41 -8.56 0.74
N ASP A 92 -16.03 -9.65 0.31
CA ASP A 92 -15.49 -10.46 -0.78
C ASP A 92 -15.42 -9.66 -2.09
N LYS A 93 -14.45 -10.00 -2.94
CA LYS A 93 -14.23 -9.30 -4.21
C LYS A 93 -15.46 -9.34 -5.10
N ALA A 94 -16.21 -10.44 -5.14
CA ALA A 94 -17.42 -10.56 -5.94
C ALA A 94 -18.52 -9.61 -5.44
N GLN A 95 -18.67 -9.45 -4.13
CA GLN A 95 -19.64 -8.51 -3.54
C GLN A 95 -19.33 -7.05 -3.92
N VAL A 96 -18.04 -6.66 -3.86
CA VAL A 96 -17.61 -5.31 -4.23
C VAL A 96 -17.81 -5.06 -5.73
N GLU A 97 -17.48 -6.02 -6.58
CA GLU A 97 -17.67 -5.90 -8.02
C GLU A 97 -19.15 -5.88 -8.43
N GLU A 98 -20.00 -6.64 -7.73
CA GLU A 98 -21.45 -6.55 -7.93
C GLU A 98 -21.98 -5.16 -7.57
N ALA A 99 -21.57 -4.59 -6.43
CA ALA A 99 -21.96 -3.24 -6.04
C ALA A 99 -21.55 -2.16 -7.07
N ARG A 100 -20.43 -2.38 -7.78
CA ARG A 100 -19.93 -1.48 -8.84
C ARG A 100 -20.70 -1.61 -10.16
N ARG A 101 -21.31 -2.77 -10.42
CA ARG A 101 -22.12 -3.04 -11.64
C ARG A 101 -23.55 -2.55 -11.55
N LEU A 102 -24.03 -2.12 -10.37
CA LEU A 102 -25.36 -1.56 -10.23
C LEU A 102 -25.48 -0.27 -11.06
N GLU A 103 -26.27 -0.34 -12.15
CA GLU A 103 -26.54 0.80 -13.05
C GLU A 103 -27.76 1.61 -12.58
N VAL A 104 -28.71 0.97 -11.92
CA VAL A 104 -29.89 1.62 -11.36
C VAL A 104 -29.53 2.25 -10.01
N LEU A 105 -29.59 3.58 -9.96
CA LEU A 105 -29.40 4.35 -8.74
C LEU A 105 -30.76 4.74 -8.18
N LEU A 106 -31.05 4.27 -6.98
CA LEU A 106 -32.24 4.65 -6.23
C LEU A 106 -32.06 6.05 -5.60
N GLU A 107 -33.17 6.65 -5.20
CA GLU A 107 -33.16 7.90 -4.43
C GLU A 107 -32.33 7.75 -3.13
N PRO A 108 -31.64 8.82 -2.69
CA PRO A 108 -30.94 8.83 -1.41
C PRO A 108 -31.88 8.49 -0.25
N ARG A 109 -31.35 7.78 0.74
CA ARG A 109 -32.02 7.51 2.01
C ARG A 109 -31.14 7.93 3.19
N ASP A 110 -31.74 8.02 4.37
CA ASP A 110 -30.99 8.24 5.59
C ASP A 110 -30.01 7.08 5.85
N PRO A 111 -28.81 7.38 6.38
CA PRO A 111 -27.82 6.36 6.72
C PRO A 111 -28.26 5.58 7.96
N SER A 112 -27.90 4.31 8.02
CA SER A 112 -27.95 3.53 9.27
C SER A 112 -26.78 3.90 10.20
N ASP A 113 -26.90 3.59 11.49
CA ASP A 113 -25.84 3.82 12.48
C ASP A 113 -24.50 3.19 12.07
N THR A 114 -24.54 1.98 11.50
CA THR A 114 -23.36 1.27 11.00
C THR A 114 -22.70 2.02 9.83
N GLU A 115 -23.50 2.51 8.87
CA GLU A 115 -22.99 3.29 7.74
C GLU A 115 -22.38 4.61 8.21
N LEU A 116 -23.02 5.27 9.18
CA LEU A 116 -22.50 6.50 9.77
C LEU A 116 -21.17 6.28 10.50
N ALA A 117 -21.06 5.19 11.28
CA ALA A 117 -19.81 4.82 11.96
C ALA A 117 -18.67 4.54 10.95
N LEU A 118 -18.96 3.84 9.85
CA LEU A 118 -17.98 3.59 8.78
C LEU A 118 -17.58 4.89 8.08
N MET A 119 -18.54 5.77 7.79
CA MET A 119 -18.27 7.08 7.20
C MET A 119 -17.35 7.91 8.10
N GLN A 120 -17.60 7.94 9.41
CA GLN A 120 -16.77 8.68 10.36
C GLN A 120 -15.33 8.14 10.38
N GLN A 121 -15.14 6.83 10.47
CA GLN A 121 -13.80 6.21 10.41
C GLN A 121 -13.05 6.59 9.12
N ILE A 122 -13.73 6.58 7.97
CA ILE A 122 -13.11 6.94 6.69
C ILE A 122 -12.74 8.43 6.65
N VAL A 123 -13.60 9.31 7.16
CA VAL A 123 -13.34 10.75 7.22
C VAL A 123 -12.13 11.03 8.12
N ASP A 124 -12.06 10.42 9.30
CA ASP A 124 -10.96 10.60 10.23
C ASP A 124 -9.63 10.10 9.66
N LEU A 125 -9.64 8.94 8.99
CA LEU A 125 -8.46 8.41 8.29
C LEU A 125 -8.00 9.33 7.17
N ARG A 126 -8.93 9.84 6.34
CA ARG A 126 -8.60 10.78 5.26
C ARG A 126 -8.04 12.10 5.79
N ALA A 127 -8.56 12.61 6.90
CA ALA A 127 -8.03 13.80 7.54
C ALA A 127 -6.58 13.59 8.03
N LYS A 128 -6.30 12.45 8.66
CA LYS A 128 -4.94 12.07 9.08
C LYS A 128 -3.99 11.94 7.89
N ILE A 129 -4.41 11.21 6.84
CA ILE A 129 -3.62 11.05 5.61
C ILE A 129 -3.31 12.43 5.01
N LYS A 130 -4.32 13.28 4.83
CA LYS A 130 -4.11 14.60 4.22
C LYS A 130 -3.17 15.48 5.03
N THR A 131 -3.26 15.42 6.35
CA THR A 131 -2.36 16.14 7.25
C THR A 131 -0.92 15.65 7.07
N CYS A 132 -0.70 14.34 7.08
CA CYS A 132 0.63 13.75 6.87
C CYS A 132 1.18 14.06 5.48
N GLU A 133 0.37 14.01 4.42
CA GLU A 133 0.79 14.36 3.05
C GLU A 133 1.28 15.81 2.96
N VAL A 134 0.58 16.76 3.57
CA VAL A 134 1.00 18.16 3.58
C VAL A 134 2.29 18.35 4.36
N GLN A 135 2.45 17.66 5.50
CA GLN A 135 3.68 17.70 6.29
C GLN A 135 4.87 17.12 5.52
N ASP A 136 4.68 15.96 4.88
CA ASP A 136 5.68 15.30 4.04
C ASP A 136 6.11 16.19 2.87
N GLN A 137 5.15 16.82 2.18
CA GLN A 137 5.42 17.76 1.10
C GLN A 137 6.30 18.92 1.57
N ILE A 138 5.92 19.58 2.68
CA ILE A 138 6.67 20.72 3.23
C ILE A 138 8.10 20.31 3.62
N LEU A 139 8.27 19.15 4.25
CA LEU A 139 9.59 18.65 4.65
C LEU A 139 10.45 18.27 3.44
N SER A 140 9.85 17.63 2.43
CA SER A 140 10.51 17.27 1.18
C SER A 140 10.97 18.52 0.43
N GLU A 141 10.14 19.54 0.28
CA GLU A 141 10.50 20.80 -0.36
C GLU A 141 11.64 21.53 0.38
N LYS A 142 11.57 21.57 1.72
CA LYS A 142 12.68 22.11 2.56
C LYS A 142 13.99 21.36 2.31
N LEU A 143 13.94 20.03 2.25
CA LEU A 143 15.11 19.20 1.97
C LEU A 143 15.64 19.46 0.55
N MET A 144 14.76 19.54 -0.45
CA MET A 144 15.14 19.84 -1.83
C MET A 144 15.90 21.16 -1.94
N VAL A 145 15.38 22.23 -1.31
CA VAL A 145 16.06 23.54 -1.29
C VAL A 145 17.43 23.43 -0.62
N SER A 146 17.53 22.69 0.50
CA SER A 146 18.80 22.49 1.20
C SER A 146 19.83 21.69 0.38
N LEU A 147 19.40 20.77 -0.48
CA LEU A 147 20.30 19.97 -1.32
C LEU A 147 20.85 20.75 -2.51
N GLY A 148 20.14 21.79 -2.97
CA GLY A 148 20.56 22.64 -4.07
C GLY A 148 20.88 21.82 -5.33
N GLN A 149 22.14 21.86 -5.77
CA GLN A 149 22.62 21.14 -6.97
C GLN A 149 23.10 19.71 -6.67
N SER A 150 23.09 19.27 -5.41
CA SER A 150 23.49 17.90 -5.07
C SER A 150 22.59 16.89 -5.77
N LYS A 151 23.17 15.77 -6.23
CA LYS A 151 22.39 14.63 -6.75
C LYS A 151 21.62 13.88 -5.66
N GLY A 152 21.84 14.20 -4.38
CA GLY A 152 21.13 13.60 -3.25
C GLY A 152 21.95 13.56 -1.96
N LEU A 153 21.60 12.62 -1.08
CA LEU A 153 22.28 12.27 0.16
C LEU A 153 22.65 10.79 0.13
N THR A 154 23.94 10.48 0.30
CA THR A 154 24.47 9.12 0.27
C THR A 154 23.69 8.20 1.21
N GLY A 155 22.95 7.24 0.66
CA GLY A 155 22.15 6.27 1.41
C GLY A 155 20.76 6.74 1.88
N TRP A 156 20.39 8.02 1.64
CA TRP A 156 19.14 8.59 2.17
C TRP A 156 18.21 9.16 1.11
N ALA A 157 18.75 9.83 0.09
CA ALA A 157 17.95 10.47 -0.94
C ALA A 157 18.72 10.55 -2.26
N SER A 158 18.01 10.49 -3.38
CA SER A 158 18.57 10.76 -4.70
C SER A 158 17.57 11.49 -5.58
N PHE A 159 18.07 12.41 -6.41
CA PHE A 159 17.30 12.98 -7.50
C PHE A 159 17.49 12.13 -8.75
N ASN A 160 16.38 11.63 -9.29
CA ASN A 160 16.34 11.01 -10.61
C ASN A 160 15.48 11.87 -11.52
N GLY A 161 16.09 12.50 -12.52
CA GLY A 161 15.36 13.18 -13.58
C GLY A 161 14.83 12.15 -14.58
N SER A 162 13.56 12.27 -14.97
CA SER A 162 13.00 11.49 -16.07
C SER A 162 12.34 12.43 -17.08
N GLN A 163 12.57 12.16 -18.37
CA GLN A 163 11.79 12.77 -19.44
C GLN A 163 10.62 11.85 -19.74
N THR A 164 9.41 12.38 -19.62
CA THR A 164 8.19 11.66 -19.98
C THR A 164 7.60 12.31 -21.23
N VAL A 165 7.55 11.56 -22.33
CA VAL A 165 6.75 11.94 -23.49
C VAL A 165 5.34 11.42 -23.26
N ARG A 166 4.34 12.31 -23.31
CA ARG A 166 2.93 11.94 -23.20
C ARG A 166 2.22 12.30 -24.50
N PHE A 167 1.31 11.44 -24.92
CA PHE A 167 0.37 11.77 -25.98
C PHE A 167 -0.58 12.85 -25.47
N ASP A 168 -0.67 13.97 -26.19
CA ASP A 168 -1.61 15.04 -25.90
C ASP A 168 -2.95 14.74 -26.57
N ALA A 169 -3.79 13.99 -25.86
CA ALA A 169 -5.09 13.59 -26.35
C ALA A 169 -6.02 14.79 -26.63
N SER A 170 -5.88 15.87 -25.87
CA SER A 170 -6.69 17.07 -26.04
C SER A 170 -6.32 17.81 -27.32
N GLN A 171 -5.03 18.00 -27.58
CA GLN A 171 -4.55 18.60 -28.82
C GLN A 171 -4.90 17.72 -30.04
N PHE A 172 -4.69 16.40 -29.94
CA PHE A 172 -5.02 15.46 -31.02
C PHE A 172 -6.52 15.45 -31.36
N GLN A 173 -7.41 15.54 -30.36
CA GLN A 173 -8.84 15.59 -30.59
C GLN A 173 -9.27 16.88 -31.29
N GLN A 174 -8.58 17.99 -31.05
CA GLN A 174 -8.83 19.27 -31.74
C GLN A 174 -8.34 19.24 -33.19
N ASP A 175 -7.14 18.71 -33.43
CA ASP A 175 -6.50 18.73 -34.75
C ASP A 175 -7.00 17.61 -35.68
N HIS A 176 -7.44 16.48 -35.09
CA HIS A 176 -7.86 15.27 -35.82
C HIS A 176 -9.15 14.67 -35.24
N PRO A 177 -10.29 15.40 -35.26
CA PRO A 177 -11.54 14.96 -34.64
C PRO A 177 -12.05 13.63 -35.24
N ASP A 178 -11.92 13.46 -36.55
CA ASP A 178 -12.40 12.27 -37.27
C ASP A 178 -11.67 10.99 -36.84
N LEU A 179 -10.34 11.11 -36.62
CA LEU A 179 -9.52 10.01 -36.13
C LEU A 179 -9.80 9.75 -34.66
N ALA A 180 -9.92 10.79 -33.84
CA ALA A 180 -10.20 10.66 -32.41
C ALA A 180 -11.55 9.96 -32.14
N GLN A 181 -12.57 10.24 -32.94
CA GLN A 181 -13.91 9.68 -32.80
C GLN A 181 -13.90 8.13 -32.84
N GLY A 182 -13.06 7.53 -33.69
CA GLY A 182 -12.95 6.07 -33.83
C GLY A 182 -12.38 5.35 -32.60
N TYR A 183 -11.78 6.08 -31.65
CA TYR A 183 -11.20 5.54 -30.42
C TYR A 183 -11.98 5.90 -29.16
N LEU A 184 -13.12 6.59 -29.29
CA LEU A 184 -13.98 6.88 -28.15
C LEU A 184 -14.70 5.60 -27.71
N ARG A 185 -14.59 5.29 -26.42
CA ARG A 185 -15.32 4.20 -25.78
C ARG A 185 -16.12 4.75 -24.60
N THR A 186 -17.42 4.48 -24.59
CA THR A 186 -18.25 4.73 -23.41
C THR A 186 -18.01 3.62 -22.40
N THR A 187 -17.67 4.01 -21.18
CA THR A 187 -17.59 3.10 -20.04
C THR A 187 -18.47 3.63 -18.92
N TYR A 188 -19.25 2.75 -18.29
CA TYR A 188 -19.97 3.08 -17.06
C TYR A 188 -19.07 2.75 -15.87
N SER A 189 -18.99 3.67 -14.91
CA SER A 189 -18.33 3.39 -13.64
C SER A 189 -19.09 4.05 -12.49
N ARG A 190 -19.36 3.26 -11.45
CA ARG A 190 -19.95 3.75 -10.20
C ARG A 190 -18.86 4.00 -9.19
N THR A 191 -18.74 5.26 -8.74
CA THR A 191 -17.72 5.66 -7.75
C THR A 191 -18.37 6.11 -6.46
N LEU A 192 -17.94 5.54 -5.33
CA LEU A 192 -18.33 5.99 -4.00
C LEU A 192 -17.62 7.30 -3.66
N LYS A 193 -18.37 8.40 -3.53
CA LYS A 193 -17.85 9.69 -3.07
C LYS A 193 -18.27 9.91 -1.61
N ILE A 194 -17.30 9.99 -0.71
CA ILE A 194 -17.52 10.27 0.71
C ILE A 194 -17.15 11.72 0.97
N ARG A 195 -18.07 12.46 1.59
CA ARG A 195 -17.89 13.83 2.07
C ARG A 195 -18.02 13.82 3.59
N PRO A 196 -17.29 14.67 4.33
CA PRO A 196 -17.63 14.94 5.71
C PRO A 196 -19.04 15.54 5.72
N GLY A 197 -20.00 14.82 6.31
CA GLY A 197 -21.33 15.36 6.52
C GLY A 197 -21.25 16.53 7.51
N MET A 198 -21.96 17.62 7.24
CA MET A 198 -22.36 18.49 8.34
C MET A 198 -23.53 17.76 9.00
N ALA A 199 -23.31 17.20 10.18
CA ALA A 199 -24.40 16.80 11.07
C ALA A 199 -25.16 18.05 11.54
#